data_AF-A0A086JQD6-F1
#
_entry.id   AF-A0A086JQD6-F1
#
_cell.length_a   1.000
_cell.length_b   1.000
_cell.length_c   1.000
_cell.angle_alpha   90.00
_cell.angle_beta   90.00
_cell.angle_gamma   90.00
#
_symmetry.space_group_name_H-M   'P 1'
#
loop_
_entity.id
_entity.type
_entity.pdbx_description
1 polymer ?
#
loop_
_entity_poly.entity_id
_entity_poly.type
_entity_poly.pdbx_seq_one_letter_code
_entity_poly.pdbx_strand_id
1 'polypeptide(L)' 'AHVKRGTLVLDPFVGTGSILISASYYGATCVGSDIDIRVLKGYSVAYLNPHIKHPPNGKTYGWPGFERKREEAKKSE' A
#
# COMPACT_ATOMS: atom_id res chain seq x y z
N ALA A 1 8.31 23.78 -3.62
CA ALA A 1 8.03 23.40 -2.21
C ALA A 1 8.64 22.01 -1.98
N HIS A 2 9.34 21.78 -0.87
CA HIS A 2 9.96 20.48 -0.55
C HIS A 2 9.24 19.82 0.62
N VAL A 3 8.98 18.52 0.49
CA VAL A 3 8.47 17.68 1.58
C VAL A 3 9.57 17.54 2.63
N LYS A 4 9.23 17.77 3.90
CA LYS A 4 10.12 17.58 5.06
C LYS A 4 9.47 16.61 6.05
N ARG A 5 10.29 16.04 6.94
CA ARG A 5 9.78 15.22 8.03
C ARG A 5 8.74 16.01 8.85
N GLY A 6 7.59 15.38 9.10
CA GLY A 6 6.45 16.00 9.80
C GLY A 6 5.50 16.81 8.92
N THR A 7 5.73 16.88 7.60
CA THR A 7 4.79 17.52 6.67
C THR A 7 3.52 16.69 6.55
N LEU A 8 2.36 17.34 6.49
CA LEU A 8 1.10 16.70 6.08
C LEU A 8 0.93 16.87 4.56
N VAL A 9 0.77 15.76 3.84
CA VAL A 9 0.53 15.73 2.39
C VAL A 9 -0.85 15.17 2.11
N LEU A 10 -1.65 15.92 1.36
CA LEU A 10 -3.03 15.58 1.01
C LEU A 10 -3.15 15.42 -0.51
N ASP A 11 -3.69 14.28 -0.97
CA ASP A 11 -3.93 14.01 -2.38
C ASP A 11 -5.38 13.53 -2.63
N PRO A 12 -6.27 14.37 -3.20
CA PRO A 12 -7.67 14.00 -3.44
C PRO A 12 -7.87 13.04 -4.63
N PHE A 13 -6.81 12.72 -5.39
CA PHE A 13 -6.84 11.78 -6.52
C PHE A 13 -5.61 10.86 -6.47
N VAL A 14 -5.47 10.18 -5.34
CA VAL A 14 -4.24 9.45 -4.97
C VAL A 14 -3.86 8.34 -5.94
N GLY A 15 -4.83 7.78 -6.68
CA GLY A 15 -4.60 6.64 -7.55
C GLY A 15 -3.90 5.50 -6.81
N THR A 16 -2.83 4.96 -7.42
CA THR A 16 -2.02 3.90 -6.81
C THR A 16 -1.11 4.38 -5.67
N GLY A 17 -1.08 5.68 -5.37
CA GLY A 17 -0.34 6.26 -4.24
C GLY A 17 1.14 6.56 -4.48
N SER A 18 1.62 6.56 -5.73
CA SER A 18 3.04 6.79 -6.07
C SER A 18 3.61 8.09 -5.48
N ILE A 19 2.85 9.19 -5.51
CA ILE A 19 3.26 10.48 -4.95
C ILE A 19 3.35 10.42 -3.42
N LEU A 20 2.34 9.84 -2.75
CA LEU A 20 2.34 9.71 -1.30
C LEU A 20 3.42 8.75 -0.79
N ILE A 21 3.71 7.66 -1.52
CA ILE A 21 4.85 6.78 -1.22
C ILE A 21 6.14 7.59 -1.23
N SER A 22 6.35 8.41 -2.28
CA SER A 22 7.53 9.28 -2.40
C SER A 22 7.60 10.31 -1.28
N ALA A 23 6.49 10.92 -0.88
CA ALA A 23 6.45 11.88 0.22
C ALA A 23 6.71 11.21 1.59
N SER A 24 6.16 10.02 1.81
CA SER A 24 6.35 9.25 3.05
C SER A 24 7.81 8.85 3.27
N TYR A 25 8.55 8.60 2.18
CA TYR A 25 9.99 8.34 2.21
C TYR A 25 10.78 9.48 2.87
N TYR A 26 10.32 10.73 2.71
CA TYR A 26 10.90 11.92 3.36
C TYR A 26 10.30 12.22 4.75
N GLY A 27 9.52 11.30 5.33
CA GLY A 27 8.97 11.41 6.68
C GLY A 27 7.70 12.24 6.79
N ALA A 28 6.95 12.41 5.70
CA ALA A 28 5.64 13.05 5.72
C ALA A 28 4.53 12.11 6.18
N THR A 29 3.54 12.66 6.87
CA THR A 29 2.25 12.01 7.10
C THR A 29 1.40 12.26 5.86
N CYS A 30 0.93 11.19 5.22
CA CYS A 30 0.26 11.26 3.93
C CYS A 30 -1.19 10.78 4.07
N VAL A 31 -2.12 11.53 3.47
CA VAL A 31 -3.54 11.17 3.38
C VAL A 31 -3.97 11.30 1.92
N GLY A 32 -4.58 10.25 1.38
CA GLY A 32 -5.03 10.20 0.00
C GLY A 32 -6.43 9.65 -0.13
N SER A 33 -7.16 10.12 -1.15
CA SER A 33 -8.49 9.62 -1.53
C SER A 33 -8.56 9.43 -3.03
N ASP A 34 -9.40 8.51 -3.48
CA ASP A 34 -9.73 8.31 -4.90
C ASP A 34 -11.20 7.88 -4.99
N ILE A 35 -11.86 8.21 -6.11
CA ILE A 35 -13.23 7.75 -6.35
C ILE A 35 -13.28 6.25 -6.64
N ASP A 36 -12.19 5.69 -7.18
CA ASP A 36 -12.10 4.27 -7.49
C ASP A 36 -11.57 3.47 -6.30
N ILE A 37 -12.50 2.93 -5.52
CA ILE A 37 -12.20 2.04 -4.38
C ILE A 37 -11.39 0.81 -4.80
N ARG A 38 -11.44 0.38 -6.07
CA ARG A 38 -10.66 -0.76 -6.55
C ARG A 38 -9.17 -0.44 -6.52
N VAL A 39 -8.79 0.78 -6.87
CA VAL A 39 -7.38 1.23 -6.83
C VAL A 39 -6.91 1.33 -5.39
N LEU A 40 -7.72 1.87 -4.48
CA LEU A 40 -7.41 1.93 -3.04
C LEU A 40 -7.30 0.53 -2.40
N LYS A 41 -8.09 -0.43 -2.89
CA LYS A 41 -8.00 -1.85 -2.55
C LYS A 41 -6.98 -2.61 -3.39
N GLY A 42 -6.17 -1.93 -4.21
CA GLY A 42 -5.12 -2.47 -5.08
C GLY A 42 -5.56 -3.61 -6.01
N TYR A 43 -6.80 -3.57 -6.47
CA TYR A 43 -7.26 -4.45 -7.53
C TYR A 43 -6.70 -3.97 -8.86
N SER A 44 -6.07 -4.89 -9.59
CA SER A 44 -5.53 -4.64 -10.93
C SER A 44 -4.52 -3.49 -11.03
N VAL A 45 -3.87 -3.11 -9.91
CA VAL A 45 -2.84 -2.06 -9.88
C VAL A 45 -1.45 -2.55 -10.30
N ALA A 46 -1.26 -3.86 -10.42
CA ALA A 46 0.01 -4.48 -10.76
C ALA A 46 -0.15 -5.53 -11.87
N TYR A 47 0.82 -5.59 -12.77
CA TYR A 47 0.94 -6.68 -13.73
C TYR A 47 1.56 -7.90 -13.04
N LEU A 48 0.86 -9.03 -13.09
CA LEU A 48 1.39 -10.30 -12.58
C LEU A 48 2.30 -10.90 -13.66
N ASN A 49 3.57 -11.14 -13.32
CA ASN A 49 4.51 -11.78 -14.24
C ASN A 49 4.05 -13.22 -14.54
N PRO A 50 3.65 -13.56 -15.78
CA PRO A 50 3.06 -14.87 -16.10
C PRO A 50 4.02 -16.05 -15.90
N HIS A 51 5.33 -15.80 -15.84
CA HIS A 51 6.35 -16.85 -15.68
C HIS A 51 6.62 -17.22 -14.21
N ILE A 52 5.97 -16.55 -13.26
CA ILE A 52 6.08 -16.83 -11.83
C ILE A 52 4.83 -17.57 -11.38
N LYS A 53 4.99 -18.61 -10.56
CA LYS A 53 3.85 -19.27 -9.91
C LYS A 53 3.23 -18.32 -8.89
N HIS A 54 2.06 -17.77 -9.22
CA HIS A 54 1.30 -16.92 -8.31
C HIS A 54 0.50 -17.76 -7.31
N PRO A 55 0.25 -17.25 -6.09
CA PRO A 55 -0.65 -17.89 -5.16
C PRO A 55 -2.06 -18.01 -5.78
N PRO A 56 -2.76 -19.15 -5.61
CA PRO A 56 -3.95 -19.53 -6.39
C PRO A 56 -5.18 -18.63 -6.21
N ASN A 57 -5.17 -17.72 -5.23
CA ASN A 57 -6.35 -16.89 -4.90
C ASN A 57 -6.17 -15.39 -5.15
N GLY A 58 -5.11 -14.93 -5.81
CA GLY A 58 -4.97 -13.51 -6.20
C GLY A 58 -4.99 -12.49 -5.04
N LYS A 59 -5.08 -12.95 -3.79
CA LYS A 59 -5.03 -12.12 -2.59
C LYS A 59 -3.57 -11.77 -2.31
N THR A 60 -3.07 -10.76 -3.02
CA THR A 60 -1.80 -10.10 -2.69
C THR A 60 -1.83 -9.47 -1.30
N TYR A 61 -3.02 -9.12 -0.79
CA TYR A 61 -3.25 -8.60 0.56
C TYR A 61 -3.10 -9.60 1.72
N GLY A 62 -2.79 -10.86 1.41
CA GLY A 62 -2.64 -11.93 2.41
C GLY A 62 -1.41 -12.78 2.12
N TRP A 63 -0.27 -12.17 1.77
CA TRP A 63 0.98 -12.93 1.67
C TRP A 63 1.20 -13.67 2.99
N PRO A 64 1.43 -15.00 3.01
CA PRO A 64 1.44 -15.80 4.25
C PRO A 64 2.44 -15.32 5.31
N GLY A 65 3.46 -14.54 4.91
CA GLY A 65 4.39 -13.90 5.84
C GLY A 65 3.80 -12.71 6.62
N PHE A 66 2.79 -12.01 6.08
CA PHE A 66 2.12 -10.90 6.76
C PHE A 66 1.08 -11.39 7.76
N GLU A 67 0.32 -12.44 7.42
CA GLU A 67 -0.60 -13.10 8.36
C GLU A 67 0.17 -13.74 9.53
N ARG A 68 1.30 -14.41 9.26
CA ARG A 68 2.20 -14.90 10.32
C ARG A 68 2.69 -13.78 11.24
N LYS A 69 3.12 -12.63 10.71
CA LYS A 69 3.50 -11.47 11.54
C LYS A 69 2.35 -10.93 12.38
N ARG A 70 1.12 -10.95 11.86
CA ARG A 70 -0.08 -10.49 12.58
C ARG A 70 -0.51 -11.48 13.67
N GLU A 71 -0.33 -12.79 13.45
CA GLU A 71 -0.54 -13.82 14.46
C GLU A 71 0.56 -13.82 15.54
N GLU A 72 1.83 -13.61 15.14
CA GLU A 72 2.95 -13.43 16.06
C GLU A 72 2.76 -12.17 16.92
N ALA A 73 2.35 -11.04 16.32
CA ALA A 73 2.05 -9.81 17.03
C ALA A 73 0.86 -9.94 18.00
N LYS A 74 -0.13 -10.77 17.67
CA LYS A 74 -1.24 -11.12 18.57
C LYS A 74 -0.87 -12.11 19.68
N LYS A 75 0.23 -12.85 19.52
CA LYS A 75 0.76 -13.78 20.54
C LYS A 75 1.75 -13.11 21.49
N SER A 76 2.28 -11.94 21.12
CA SER A 76 3.17 -11.11 21.94
C SER A 76 2.44 -10.07 22.79
N GLU A 77 1.10 -10.09 22.78
CA GLU A 77 0.21 -9.27 23.60
C GLU A 77 -0.53 -10.18 24.60
#